data_AF-A0A151SNM0-F1
#
_entry.id   AF-A0A151SNM0-F1
#
_cell.length_a   1.000
_cell.length_b   1.000
_cell.length_c   1.000
_cell.angle_alpha   90.00
_cell.angle_beta   90.00
_cell.angle_gamma   90.00
#
_symmetry.space_group_name_H-M   'P 1'
#
loop_
_entity.id
_entity.type
_entity.pdbx_description
1 polymer ?
#
loop_
_entity_poly.entity_id
_entity_poly.type
_entity_poly.pdbx_seq_one_letter_code
_entity_poly.pdbx_strand_id
1 'polypeptide(L)'
;MSVAFLDPGNLEGDLQAGAIAGLGVATGRHLAELCREEYSKWARLVLWVLAELALIAADIQEVIGSAIAFKILSHGLLPIWAGVVITAMDCFFFLFLENYGVRKLEGVFAVFIGTMGFSFAWMFFDTKPNEEELMMGLLIPKVSSKTLRQAVEIVGCVITPHNVFLHSALVQSRDIDIRNKGQVQEALNYYSIESSVALLVTLVINLFVITVFARVFYGTEQAKGIGLVNAGQYLEERYGGGFFPILYIWGIGLLAAGQSSTITGTYAGQFITEGFLKLNIKKWLRALITRSCAIVPTMICAIVFNTSEGSLDTLNEWLNVVQAIQIPFALIPLLTLVSKEEVMGTFRIGPIVERVSWSVAVLVILVYGYMLLDFFLAEVDGLLFGFLVFFCAAAWISFIIYLVQHSGAIPSMLLRSPNSKGFFSLNGN
;
A
#
# COMPACT_ATOMS: atom_id res chain seq x y z
N MET A 1 9.84 -10.03 2.68
CA MET A 1 8.68 -9.80 1.75
C MET A 1 7.34 -10.06 2.42
N SER A 2 7.13 -11.21 3.07
CA SER A 2 5.87 -11.56 3.75
C SER A 2 5.38 -10.55 4.80
N VAL A 3 6.26 -9.83 5.50
CA VAL A 3 5.86 -8.82 6.50
C VAL A 3 5.27 -7.55 5.84
N ALA A 4 5.73 -7.18 4.64
CA ALA A 4 5.14 -6.09 3.85
C ALA A 4 3.76 -6.45 3.29
N PHE A 5 3.48 -7.75 3.14
CA PHE A 5 2.18 -8.26 2.71
C PHE A 5 1.17 -8.38 3.85
N LEU A 6 1.64 -8.39 5.10
CA LEU A 6 0.81 -8.49 6.30
C LEU A 6 0.20 -7.14 6.72
N ASP A 7 0.54 -6.06 6.00
CA ASP A 7 -0.27 -4.83 6.00
C ASP A 7 -1.65 -5.17 5.41
N PRO A 8 -2.76 -4.82 6.08
CA PRO A 8 -4.08 -5.39 5.81
C PRO A 8 -4.66 -4.83 4.51
N GLY A 9 -4.22 -5.38 3.38
CA GLY A 9 -4.89 -5.18 2.11
C GLY A 9 -3.99 -5.45 0.93
N ASN A 10 -4.02 -6.62 0.31
CA ASN A 10 -3.21 -6.79 -0.90
C ASN A 10 -3.79 -7.73 -1.98
N LEU A 11 -5.12 -7.84 -2.12
CA LEU A 11 -5.75 -8.66 -3.17
C LEU A 11 -5.34 -8.27 -4.61
N GLU A 12 -5.08 -6.99 -4.87
CA GLU A 12 -4.57 -6.51 -6.17
C GLU A 12 -3.09 -6.84 -6.39
N GLY A 13 -2.40 -7.20 -5.31
CA GLY A 13 -1.01 -7.59 -5.29
C GLY A 13 -0.70 -8.86 -6.06
N ASP A 14 -1.64 -9.73 -6.44
CA ASP A 14 -1.23 -10.96 -7.16
C ASP A 14 -0.95 -10.65 -8.64
N LEU A 15 -1.85 -9.85 -9.23
CA LEU A 15 -1.70 -9.38 -10.61
C LEU A 15 -0.56 -8.37 -10.72
N GLN A 16 -0.44 -7.48 -9.73
CA GLN A 16 0.60 -6.46 -9.71
C GLN A 16 1.92 -7.00 -9.18
N ALA A 17 2.01 -7.75 -8.08
CA ALA A 17 3.28 -8.32 -7.60
C ALA A 17 3.82 -9.38 -8.56
N GLY A 18 2.97 -10.15 -9.25
CA GLY A 18 3.41 -10.98 -10.37
C GLY A 18 4.04 -10.15 -11.50
N ALA A 19 3.42 -9.02 -11.86
CA ALA A 19 3.95 -8.09 -12.88
C ALA A 19 5.20 -7.31 -12.40
N ILE A 20 5.25 -6.89 -11.14
CA ILE A 20 6.31 -6.12 -10.48
C ILE A 20 7.53 -7.02 -10.26
N ALA A 21 7.33 -8.23 -9.76
CA ALA A 21 8.36 -9.25 -9.65
C ALA A 21 8.82 -9.67 -11.05
N GLY A 22 7.87 -9.83 -11.99
CA GLY A 22 8.09 -9.94 -13.43
C GLY A 22 9.12 -8.95 -13.95
N LEU A 23 8.85 -7.67 -13.73
CA LEU A 23 9.72 -6.56 -14.15
C LEU A 23 11.11 -6.66 -13.54
N GLY A 24 11.20 -6.85 -12.22
CA GLY A 24 12.46 -6.91 -11.49
C GLY A 24 13.34 -8.10 -11.89
N VAL A 25 12.75 -9.30 -12.01
CA VAL A 25 13.49 -10.52 -12.42
C VAL A 25 13.88 -10.46 -13.89
N ALA A 26 12.94 -10.08 -14.78
CA ALA A 26 13.19 -10.15 -16.21
C ALA A 26 14.19 -9.10 -16.69
N THR A 27 14.16 -7.90 -16.10
CA THR A 27 15.04 -6.79 -16.51
C THR A 27 16.32 -6.69 -15.68
N GLY A 28 16.33 -7.28 -14.47
CA GLY A 28 17.41 -7.09 -13.49
C GLY A 28 17.46 -5.67 -12.91
N ARG A 29 16.40 -4.90 -13.06
CA ARG A 29 16.33 -3.47 -12.73
C ARG A 29 14.99 -3.14 -12.08
N HIS A 30 15.00 -2.19 -11.16
CA HIS A 30 13.78 -1.84 -10.43
C HIS A 30 13.00 -0.72 -11.13
N LEU A 31 11.72 -0.60 -10.80
CA LEU A 31 10.77 0.29 -11.49
C LEU A 31 11.27 1.73 -11.59
N ALA A 32 11.82 2.28 -10.49
CA ALA A 32 12.33 3.65 -10.46
C ALA A 32 13.48 3.90 -11.46
N GLU A 33 14.33 2.90 -11.73
CA GLU A 33 15.39 3.02 -12.73
C GLU A 33 14.86 2.99 -14.17
N LEU A 34 13.86 2.16 -14.43
CA LEU A 34 13.22 2.06 -15.73
C LEU A 34 12.41 3.33 -16.03
N CYS A 35 11.67 3.84 -15.04
CA CYS A 35 11.03 5.15 -15.15
C CYS A 35 12.03 6.27 -15.43
N ARG A 36 13.23 6.20 -14.84
CA ARG A 36 14.28 7.18 -15.10
C ARG A 36 14.73 7.20 -16.57
N GLU A 37 14.74 6.06 -17.23
CA GLU A 37 15.23 5.94 -18.61
C GLU A 37 14.17 6.22 -19.65
N GLU A 38 12.93 5.83 -19.39
CA GLU A 38 11.81 6.07 -20.31
C GLU A 38 11.29 7.51 -20.26
N TYR A 39 11.31 8.15 -19.08
CA TYR A 39 10.75 9.49 -18.91
C TYR A 39 11.80 10.61 -18.98
N SER A 40 11.37 11.75 -19.51
CA SER A 40 12.20 12.96 -19.59
C SER A 40 12.61 13.49 -18.20
N LYS A 41 13.67 14.30 -18.13
CA LYS A 41 14.25 14.80 -16.87
C LYS A 41 13.23 15.49 -15.96
N TRP A 42 12.30 16.26 -16.53
CA TRP A 42 11.28 16.98 -15.76
C TRP A 42 10.22 16.01 -15.22
N ALA A 43 9.70 15.10 -16.05
CA ALA A 43 8.68 14.13 -15.65
C ALA A 43 9.21 13.17 -14.59
N ARG A 44 10.47 12.75 -14.74
CA ARG A 44 11.18 11.94 -13.75
C ARG A 44 11.30 12.64 -12.40
N LEU A 45 11.59 13.94 -12.39
CA LEU A 45 11.69 14.70 -11.14
C LEU A 45 10.32 14.82 -10.47
N VAL A 46 9.26 15.05 -11.25
CA VAL A 46 7.88 15.07 -10.74
C VAL A 46 7.49 13.71 -10.14
N LEU A 47 7.76 12.60 -10.83
CA LEU A 47 7.52 11.25 -10.32
C LEU A 47 8.30 10.97 -9.02
N TRP A 48 9.54 11.44 -8.93
CA TRP A 48 10.34 11.31 -7.71
C TRP A 48 9.73 12.11 -6.55
N VAL A 49 9.40 13.39 -6.75
CA VAL A 49 8.76 14.22 -5.70
C VAL A 49 7.45 13.60 -5.23
N LEU A 50 6.64 13.11 -6.16
CA LEU A 50 5.39 12.43 -5.81
C LEU A 50 5.69 11.19 -4.97
N ALA A 51 6.54 10.27 -5.43
CA ALA A 51 6.88 9.06 -4.69
C ALA A 51 7.44 9.34 -3.27
N GLU A 52 8.23 10.39 -3.11
CA GLU A 52 8.69 10.88 -1.79
C GLU A 52 7.54 11.37 -0.90
N LEU A 53 6.58 12.09 -1.47
CA LEU A 53 5.40 12.54 -0.74
C LEU A 53 4.52 11.36 -0.28
N ALA A 54 4.36 10.29 -1.08
CA ALA A 54 3.67 9.07 -0.61
C ALA A 54 4.40 8.46 0.56
N LEU A 55 5.73 8.38 0.44
CA LEU A 55 6.54 7.79 1.47
C LEU A 55 6.36 8.54 2.78
N ILE A 56 6.49 9.87 2.77
CA ILE A 56 6.28 10.73 3.94
C ILE A 56 4.84 10.62 4.47
N ALA A 57 3.83 10.54 3.60
CA ALA A 57 2.44 10.40 4.03
C ALA A 57 2.20 9.07 4.77
N ALA A 58 2.74 7.97 4.26
CA ALA A 58 2.70 6.67 4.93
C ALA A 58 3.49 6.69 6.25
N ASP A 59 4.66 7.33 6.26
CA ASP A 59 5.51 7.60 7.42
C ASP A 59 4.70 8.29 8.55
N ILE A 60 3.89 9.30 8.22
CA ILE A 60 3.04 10.01 9.18
C ILE A 60 1.96 9.09 9.75
N GLN A 61 1.27 8.32 8.91
CA GLN A 61 0.24 7.38 9.38
C GLN A 61 0.81 6.35 10.34
N GLU A 62 2.02 5.89 10.08
CA GLU A 62 2.72 4.92 10.90
C GLU A 62 3.14 5.49 12.26
N VAL A 63 3.62 6.74 12.29
CA VAL A 63 3.88 7.49 13.53
C VAL A 63 2.60 7.61 14.35
N ILE A 64 1.47 7.94 13.72
CA ILE A 64 0.17 8.04 14.39
C ILE A 64 -0.25 6.68 14.96
N GLY A 65 -0.18 5.61 14.17
CA GLY A 65 -0.53 4.26 14.60
C GLY A 65 0.31 3.78 15.79
N SER A 66 1.63 4.01 15.73
CA SER A 66 2.55 3.65 16.82
C SER A 66 2.33 4.50 18.07
N ALA A 67 2.04 5.80 17.93
CA ALA A 67 1.68 6.65 19.06
C ALA A 67 0.36 6.22 19.73
N ILE A 68 -0.64 5.80 18.94
CA ILE A 68 -1.89 5.22 19.44
C ILE A 68 -1.61 3.89 20.15
N ALA A 69 -0.74 3.04 19.61
CA ALA A 69 -0.33 1.80 20.26
C ALA A 69 0.29 2.07 21.64
N PHE A 70 1.19 3.05 21.76
CA PHE A 70 1.75 3.45 23.06
C PHE A 70 0.69 3.98 24.04
N LYS A 71 -0.29 4.77 23.57
CA LYS A 71 -1.43 5.21 24.39
C LYS A 71 -2.23 4.00 24.91
N ILE A 72 -2.51 3.02 24.05
CA ILE A 72 -3.25 1.80 24.42
C ILE A 72 -2.46 0.95 25.42
N LEU A 73 -1.19 0.67 25.15
CA LEU A 73 -0.33 -0.18 25.98
C LEU A 73 -0.07 0.42 27.38
N SER A 74 -0.14 1.75 27.50
CA SER A 74 0.02 2.48 28.76
C SER A 74 -1.30 2.75 29.50
N HIS A 75 -2.43 2.14 29.10
CA HIS A 75 -3.76 2.42 29.66
C HIS A 75 -4.14 3.91 29.63
N GLY A 76 -3.66 4.64 28.63
CA GLY A 76 -3.90 6.08 28.47
C GLY A 76 -3.03 6.99 29.34
N LEU A 77 -2.05 6.45 30.07
CA LEU A 77 -1.09 7.26 30.85
C LEU A 77 -0.17 8.10 29.94
N LEU A 78 0.19 7.58 28.77
CA LEU A 78 1.02 8.30 27.81
C LEU A 78 0.11 9.11 26.85
N PRO A 79 0.23 10.44 26.82
CA PRO A 79 -0.46 11.26 25.84
C PRO A 79 0.13 11.01 24.44
N ILE A 80 -0.67 11.32 23.40
CA ILE A 80 -0.30 11.02 22.01
C ILE A 80 1.00 11.73 21.61
N TRP A 81 1.20 12.99 22.02
CA TRP A 81 2.44 13.72 21.73
C TRP A 81 3.67 13.01 22.32
N ALA A 82 3.55 12.39 23.50
CA ALA A 82 4.64 11.62 24.10
C ALA A 82 4.90 10.33 23.32
N GLY A 83 3.83 9.67 22.85
CA GLY A 83 3.91 8.57 21.90
C GLY A 83 4.69 8.94 20.64
N VAL A 84 4.39 10.10 20.04
CA VAL A 84 5.09 10.61 18.85
C VAL A 84 6.60 10.85 19.13
N VAL A 85 6.96 11.38 20.30
CA VAL A 85 8.38 11.53 20.68
C VAL A 85 9.06 10.16 20.82
N ILE A 86 8.38 9.18 21.44
CA ILE A 86 8.91 7.82 21.57
C ILE A 86 9.12 7.20 20.19
N THR A 87 8.23 7.45 19.22
CA THR A 87 8.38 7.01 17.83
C THR A 87 9.48 7.72 17.04
N ALA A 88 10.04 8.80 17.58
CA ALA A 88 11.27 9.36 17.03
C ALA A 88 12.48 8.52 17.46
N MET A 89 12.46 8.06 18.71
CA MET A 89 13.54 7.28 19.31
C MET A 89 13.55 5.82 18.83
N ASP A 90 12.38 5.22 18.63
CA ASP A 90 12.27 3.84 18.15
C ASP A 90 12.86 3.65 16.75
N CYS A 91 12.70 4.63 15.84
CA CYS A 91 13.29 4.58 14.51
C CYS A 91 14.81 4.44 14.59
N PHE A 92 15.48 5.21 15.47
CA PHE A 92 16.92 5.06 15.67
C PHE A 92 17.28 3.70 16.27
N PHE A 93 16.46 3.19 17.19
CA PHE A 93 16.66 1.87 17.76
C PHE A 93 16.55 0.76 16.71
N PHE A 94 15.54 0.82 15.83
CA PHE A 94 15.36 -0.17 14.76
C PHE A 94 16.38 -0.04 13.63
N LEU A 95 16.80 1.18 13.26
CA LEU A 95 17.93 1.38 12.35
C LEU A 95 19.23 0.79 12.92
N PHE A 96 19.44 0.90 14.24
CA PHE A 96 20.56 0.25 14.90
C PHE A 96 20.43 -1.28 14.86
N LEU A 97 19.22 -1.80 15.10
CA LEU A 97 18.91 -3.24 15.07
C LEU A 97 18.96 -3.84 13.65
N GLU A 98 18.74 -3.05 12.59
CA GLU A 98 18.91 -3.47 11.20
C GLU A 98 20.36 -3.96 10.96
N ASN A 99 21.36 -3.33 11.59
CA ASN A 99 22.76 -3.77 11.53
C ASN A 99 22.96 -5.18 12.13
N TYR A 100 22.04 -5.65 12.98
CA TYR A 100 22.08 -6.98 13.60
C TYR A 100 21.49 -8.08 12.69
N GLY A 101 20.85 -7.68 11.58
CA GLY A 101 20.38 -8.56 10.51
C GLY A 101 18.86 -8.49 10.29
N VAL A 102 18.49 -8.01 9.10
CA VAL A 102 17.10 -7.84 8.62
C VAL A 102 16.24 -9.10 8.77
N ARG A 103 16.81 -10.28 8.49
CA ARG A 103 16.09 -11.57 8.58
C ARG A 103 15.58 -11.89 10.00
N LYS A 104 16.32 -11.47 11.04
CA LYS A 104 15.90 -11.70 12.44
C LYS A 104 14.75 -10.78 12.82
N LEU A 105 14.80 -9.52 12.39
CA LEU A 105 13.73 -8.54 12.59
C LEU A 105 12.45 -8.94 11.86
N GLU A 106 12.53 -9.35 10.58
CA GLU A 106 11.38 -9.86 9.84
C GLU A 106 10.72 -11.05 10.57
N GLY A 107 11.50 -11.95 11.15
CA GLY A 107 10.99 -13.07 11.94
C GLY A 107 10.23 -12.63 13.19
N VAL A 108 10.72 -11.61 13.91
CA VAL A 108 10.04 -11.07 15.11
C VAL A 108 8.69 -10.46 14.72
N PHE A 109 8.63 -9.65 13.66
CA PHE A 109 7.37 -9.06 13.21
C PHE A 109 6.39 -10.11 12.67
N ALA A 110 6.88 -11.12 11.95
CA ALA A 110 6.06 -12.24 11.52
C ALA A 110 5.42 -12.98 12.71
N VAL A 111 6.14 -13.13 13.82
CA VAL A 111 5.58 -13.71 15.07
C VAL A 111 4.51 -12.80 15.67
N PHE A 112 4.74 -11.49 15.76
CA PHE A 112 3.74 -10.56 16.32
C PHE A 112 2.47 -10.50 15.48
N ILE A 113 2.60 -10.34 14.16
CA ILE A 113 1.44 -10.30 13.27
C ILE A 113 0.75 -11.66 13.20
N GLY A 114 1.51 -12.76 13.19
CA GLY A 114 0.96 -14.11 13.26
C GLY A 114 0.16 -14.35 14.55
N THR A 115 0.62 -13.81 15.69
CA THR A 115 -0.09 -13.89 16.98
C THR A 115 -1.39 -13.10 16.93
N MET A 116 -1.38 -11.89 16.34
CA MET A 116 -2.59 -11.09 16.12
C MET A 116 -3.58 -11.83 15.20
N GLY A 117 -3.11 -12.35 14.07
CA GLY A 117 -3.93 -13.12 13.13
C GLY A 117 -4.56 -14.36 13.77
N PHE A 118 -3.79 -15.10 14.58
CA PHE A 118 -4.30 -16.26 15.31
C PHE A 118 -5.35 -15.87 16.37
N SER A 119 -5.17 -14.72 17.03
CA SER A 119 -6.13 -14.21 18.00
C SER A 119 -7.46 -13.83 17.34
N PHE A 120 -7.42 -13.20 16.17
CA PHE A 120 -8.63 -12.93 15.37
C PHE A 120 -9.25 -14.20 14.80
N ALA A 121 -8.45 -15.19 14.41
CA ALA A 121 -8.96 -16.50 14.02
C ALA A 121 -9.73 -17.16 15.17
N TRP A 122 -9.18 -17.13 16.39
CA TRP A 122 -9.85 -17.65 17.57
C TRP A 122 -11.18 -16.94 17.84
N MET A 123 -11.20 -15.60 17.83
CA MET A 123 -12.42 -14.81 17.99
C MET A 123 -13.45 -15.10 16.89
N PHE A 124 -13.01 -15.29 15.65
CA PHE A 124 -13.87 -15.65 14.54
C PHE A 124 -14.56 -17.01 14.76
N PHE A 125 -13.85 -18.03 15.26
CA PHE A 125 -14.46 -19.32 15.55
C PHE A 125 -15.39 -19.28 16.76
N ASP A 126 -15.04 -18.51 17.79
CA ASP A 126 -15.87 -18.36 19.00
C ASP A 126 -17.19 -17.62 18.70
N THR A 127 -17.17 -16.65 17.78
CA THR A 127 -18.35 -15.87 17.38
C THR A 127 -19.41 -16.66 16.62
N LYS A 128 -19.06 -17.83 16.07
CA LYS A 128 -19.94 -18.67 15.24
C LYS A 128 -20.76 -17.82 14.25
N PRO A 129 -20.09 -17.13 13.31
CA PRO A 129 -20.78 -16.32 12.31
C PRO A 129 -21.70 -17.19 11.44
N ASN A 130 -22.74 -16.59 10.87
CA ASN A 130 -23.62 -17.28 9.93
C ASN A 130 -22.82 -17.62 8.66
N GLU A 131 -22.49 -18.90 8.49
CA GLU A 131 -21.66 -19.40 7.38
C GLU A 131 -22.29 -19.09 6.02
N GLU A 132 -23.62 -19.12 5.93
CA GLU A 132 -24.37 -18.83 4.69
C GLU A 132 -24.20 -17.36 4.27
N GLU A 133 -24.36 -16.43 5.20
CA GLU A 133 -24.18 -15.00 4.94
C GLU A 133 -22.73 -14.66 4.58
N LEU A 134 -21.76 -15.29 5.26
CA LEU A 134 -20.34 -15.10 4.99
C LEU A 134 -19.96 -15.59 3.59
N MET A 135 -20.40 -16.80 3.21
CA MET A 135 -20.17 -17.34 1.87
C MET A 135 -20.85 -16.51 0.79
N MET A 136 -22.09 -16.06 1.05
CA MET A 136 -22.81 -15.19 0.12
C MET A 136 -22.12 -13.84 -0.05
N GLY A 137 -21.56 -13.27 1.03
CA GLY A 137 -20.78 -12.03 0.97
C GLY A 137 -19.46 -12.18 0.23
N LEU A 138 -18.80 -13.35 0.33
CA LEU A 138 -17.55 -13.63 -0.35
C LEU A 138 -17.75 -13.89 -1.86
N LEU A 139 -18.84 -14.57 -2.23
CA LEU A 139 -19.10 -14.99 -3.61
C LEU A 139 -19.89 -13.97 -4.43
N ILE A 140 -20.75 -13.16 -3.79
CA ILE A 140 -21.62 -12.21 -4.48
C ILE A 140 -21.26 -10.78 -4.07
N PRO A 141 -20.54 -10.02 -4.92
CA PRO A 141 -20.22 -8.64 -4.64
C PRO A 141 -21.50 -7.79 -4.71
N LYS A 142 -22.10 -7.49 -3.55
CA LYS A 142 -23.23 -6.56 -3.42
C LYS A 142 -22.72 -5.26 -2.79
N VAL A 143 -22.59 -4.23 -3.61
CA VAL A 143 -22.22 -2.89 -3.13
C VAL A 143 -23.45 -2.00 -3.16
N SER A 144 -23.82 -1.46 -1.99
CA SER A 144 -24.87 -0.44 -1.87
C SER A 144 -24.27 0.96 -1.99
N SER A 145 -25.08 1.97 -2.30
CA SER A 145 -24.62 3.37 -2.37
C SER A 145 -24.01 3.87 -1.05
N LYS A 146 -24.49 3.37 0.10
CA LYS A 146 -23.96 3.72 1.43
C LYS A 146 -22.63 3.06 1.75
N THR A 147 -22.39 1.86 1.22
CA THR A 147 -21.17 1.07 1.46
C THR A 147 -20.12 1.27 0.36
N LEU A 148 -20.47 1.92 -0.75
CA LEU A 148 -19.56 2.15 -1.87
C LEU A 148 -18.33 2.93 -1.41
N ARG A 149 -18.49 4.02 -0.66
CA ARG A 149 -17.36 4.81 -0.14
C ARG A 149 -16.41 3.97 0.72
N GLN A 150 -16.93 3.17 1.65
CA GLN A 150 -16.14 2.31 2.53
C GLN A 150 -15.44 1.17 1.75
N ALA A 151 -16.14 0.55 0.79
CA ALA A 151 -15.56 -0.49 -0.05
C ALA A 151 -14.41 0.06 -0.89
N VAL A 152 -14.55 1.29 -1.38
CA VAL A 152 -13.49 1.99 -2.09
C VAL A 152 -12.32 2.33 -1.16
N GLU A 153 -12.58 2.86 0.04
CA GLU A 153 -11.55 3.16 1.04
C GLU A 153 -10.73 1.90 1.36
N ILE A 154 -11.38 0.74 1.49
CA ILE A 154 -10.71 -0.56 1.69
C ILE A 154 -9.82 -0.91 0.49
N VAL A 155 -10.35 -0.85 -0.74
CA VAL A 155 -9.54 -1.07 -1.97
C VAL A 155 -8.36 -0.09 -2.01
N GLY A 156 -8.54 1.09 -1.46
CA GLY A 156 -7.52 2.10 -1.48
C GLY A 156 -6.39 1.93 -0.48
N CYS A 157 -6.71 1.51 0.74
CA CYS A 157 -5.72 1.12 1.74
C CYS A 157 -4.88 -0.08 1.29
N VAL A 158 -5.40 -0.88 0.35
CA VAL A 158 -4.72 -2.06 -0.19
C VAL A 158 -3.55 -1.68 -1.11
N ILE A 159 -3.66 -0.58 -1.87
CA ILE A 159 -2.67 -0.24 -2.91
C ILE A 159 -1.78 0.89 -2.42
N THR A 160 -0.64 0.55 -1.82
CA THR A 160 0.36 1.54 -1.44
C THR A 160 1.38 1.77 -2.56
N PRO A 161 1.51 3.00 -3.09
CA PRO A 161 2.34 3.27 -4.28
C PRO A 161 3.84 3.01 -4.03
N HIS A 162 4.33 3.22 -2.81
CA HIS A 162 5.72 2.98 -2.46
C HIS A 162 6.08 1.47 -2.44
N ASN A 163 5.12 0.60 -2.12
CA ASN A 163 5.32 -0.84 -2.14
C ASN A 163 5.54 -1.35 -3.57
N VAL A 164 4.91 -0.73 -4.57
CA VAL A 164 5.14 -1.05 -5.99
C VAL A 164 6.62 -0.88 -6.36
N PHE A 165 7.26 0.21 -5.92
CA PHE A 165 8.68 0.43 -6.13
C PHE A 165 9.54 -0.54 -5.31
N LEU A 166 9.18 -0.76 -4.04
CA LEU A 166 9.92 -1.66 -3.13
C LEU A 166 9.95 -3.11 -3.63
N HIS A 167 8.80 -3.69 -3.98
CA HIS A 167 8.71 -5.07 -4.43
C HIS A 167 9.51 -5.28 -5.73
N SER A 168 9.56 -4.30 -6.63
CA SER A 168 10.36 -4.38 -7.85
C SER A 168 11.88 -4.49 -7.57
N ALA A 169 12.32 -3.95 -6.44
CA ALA A 169 13.71 -3.93 -6.02
C ALA A 169 14.08 -5.11 -5.10
N LEU A 170 13.20 -5.49 -4.16
CA LEU A 170 13.44 -6.62 -3.25
C LEU A 170 13.61 -7.94 -4.00
N VAL A 171 12.93 -8.09 -5.13
CA VAL A 171 13.04 -9.25 -6.02
C VAL A 171 14.44 -9.43 -6.60
N GLN A 172 15.26 -8.37 -6.66
CA GLN A 172 16.67 -8.44 -7.08
C GLN A 172 17.64 -8.80 -5.96
N SER A 173 17.17 -8.91 -4.71
CA SER A 173 18.02 -9.36 -3.60
C SER A 173 18.39 -10.84 -3.69
N ARG A 174 17.68 -11.62 -4.51
CA ARG A 174 17.99 -13.00 -4.83
C ARG A 174 18.90 -13.03 -6.06
N ASP A 175 19.99 -13.79 -5.97
CA ASP A 175 20.93 -13.97 -7.07
C ASP A 175 20.29 -14.86 -8.16
N ILE A 176 19.97 -14.27 -9.30
CA ILE A 176 19.29 -14.91 -10.42
C ILE A 176 20.10 -14.63 -11.69
N ASP A 177 20.50 -15.68 -12.42
CA ASP A 177 21.15 -15.49 -13.72
C ASP A 177 20.09 -15.15 -14.78
N ILE A 178 19.97 -13.86 -15.08
CA ILE A 178 19.02 -13.30 -16.06
C ILE A 178 19.27 -13.86 -17.47
N ARG A 179 20.47 -14.36 -17.77
CA ARG A 179 20.80 -14.95 -19.08
C ARG A 179 20.14 -16.31 -19.26
N ASN A 180 19.84 -17.01 -18.17
CA ASN A 180 19.20 -18.31 -18.21
C ASN A 180 17.67 -18.17 -18.09
N LYS A 181 16.98 -18.27 -19.22
CA LYS A 181 15.52 -18.19 -19.30
C LYS A 181 14.80 -19.18 -18.37
N GLY A 182 15.38 -20.36 -18.14
CA GLY A 182 14.81 -21.36 -17.22
C GLY A 182 14.82 -20.89 -15.78
N GLN A 183 15.93 -20.29 -15.31
CA GLN A 183 16.03 -19.75 -13.96
C GLN A 183 15.14 -18.53 -13.76
N VAL A 184 15.01 -17.67 -14.78
CA VAL A 184 14.07 -16.54 -14.74
C VAL A 184 12.63 -17.06 -14.60
N GLN A 185 12.21 -18.04 -15.41
CA GLN A 185 10.87 -18.60 -15.31
C GLN A 185 10.60 -19.30 -13.97
N GLU A 186 11.59 -20.03 -13.45
CA GLU A 186 11.50 -20.67 -12.14
C GLU A 186 11.37 -19.63 -11.02
N ALA A 187 12.17 -18.56 -11.05
CA ALA A 187 12.08 -17.46 -10.10
C ALA A 187 10.71 -16.78 -10.16
N LEU A 188 10.18 -16.52 -11.35
CA LEU A 188 8.83 -15.95 -11.52
C LEU A 188 7.75 -16.83 -10.90
N ASN A 189 7.85 -18.15 -11.07
CA ASN A 189 6.89 -19.08 -10.46
C ASN A 189 6.99 -19.05 -8.92
N TYR A 190 8.20 -19.05 -8.34
CA TYR A 190 8.37 -18.93 -6.89
C TYR A 190 7.86 -17.59 -6.35
N TYR A 191 8.13 -16.48 -7.03
CA TYR A 191 7.62 -15.18 -6.62
C TYR A 191 6.10 -15.08 -6.71
N SER A 192 5.50 -15.68 -7.74
CA SER A 192 4.05 -15.79 -7.84
C SER A 192 3.49 -16.58 -6.66
N ILE A 193 4.04 -17.77 -6.35
CA ILE A 193 3.57 -18.59 -5.22
C ILE A 193 3.76 -17.85 -3.88
N GLU A 194 4.93 -17.24 -3.64
CA GLU A 194 5.22 -16.49 -2.41
C GLU A 194 4.22 -15.34 -2.23
N SER A 195 3.97 -14.57 -3.30
CA SER A 195 2.99 -13.50 -3.31
C SER A 195 1.58 -14.04 -3.06
N SER A 196 1.09 -14.99 -3.87
CA SER A 196 -0.27 -15.52 -3.75
C SER A 196 -0.56 -16.08 -2.35
N VAL A 197 0.40 -16.78 -1.73
CA VAL A 197 0.27 -17.30 -0.37
C VAL A 197 0.21 -16.17 0.66
N ALA A 198 1.08 -15.17 0.56
CA ALA A 198 1.06 -14.02 1.48
C ALA A 198 -0.27 -13.27 1.39
N LEU A 199 -0.78 -13.08 0.18
CA LEU A 199 -2.08 -12.43 -0.07
C LEU A 199 -3.27 -13.22 0.45
N LEU A 200 -3.24 -14.55 0.29
CA LEU A 200 -4.26 -15.42 0.84
C LEU A 200 -4.31 -15.31 2.36
N VAL A 201 -3.15 -15.31 3.02
CA VAL A 201 -3.07 -15.13 4.48
C VAL A 201 -3.66 -13.78 4.89
N THR A 202 -3.30 -12.70 4.20
CA THR A 202 -3.82 -11.36 4.49
C THR A 202 -5.32 -11.24 4.25
N LEU A 203 -5.84 -11.84 3.17
CA LEU A 203 -7.28 -11.94 2.91
C LEU A 203 -7.99 -12.64 4.07
N VAL A 204 -7.45 -13.76 4.56
CA VAL A 204 -8.04 -14.53 5.67
C VAL A 204 -8.03 -13.73 6.96
N ILE A 205 -6.94 -13.03 7.28
CA ILE A 205 -6.87 -12.16 8.47
C ILE A 205 -7.91 -11.04 8.37
N ASN A 206 -7.99 -10.36 7.22
CA ASN A 206 -8.96 -9.28 7.00
C ASN A 206 -10.40 -9.79 7.09
N LEU A 207 -10.68 -10.99 6.56
CA LEU A 207 -11.98 -11.62 6.69
C LEU A 207 -12.35 -11.87 8.16
N PHE A 208 -11.41 -12.36 8.96
CA PHE A 208 -11.64 -12.57 10.40
C PHE A 208 -11.90 -11.26 11.12
N VAL A 209 -11.07 -10.24 10.91
CA VAL A 209 -11.23 -8.92 11.53
C VAL A 209 -12.60 -8.32 11.17
N ILE A 210 -12.92 -8.21 9.88
CA ILE A 210 -14.18 -7.62 9.41
C ILE A 210 -15.38 -8.38 9.98
N THR A 211 -15.34 -9.72 9.99
CA THR A 211 -16.46 -10.54 10.49
C THR A 211 -16.65 -10.40 11.99
N VAL A 212 -15.57 -10.38 12.78
CA VAL A 212 -15.63 -10.19 14.24
C VAL A 212 -16.25 -8.82 14.57
N PHE A 213 -15.81 -7.75 13.92
CA PHE A 213 -16.39 -6.42 14.13
C PHE A 213 -17.85 -6.34 13.64
N ALA A 214 -18.15 -6.89 12.47
CA ALA A 214 -19.51 -6.91 11.95
C ALA A 214 -20.46 -7.67 12.89
N ARG A 215 -20.06 -8.84 13.39
CA ARG A 215 -20.94 -9.66 14.23
C ARG A 215 -21.32 -8.99 15.55
N VAL A 216 -20.41 -8.19 16.11
CA VAL A 216 -20.60 -7.56 17.42
C VAL A 216 -21.28 -6.20 17.30
N PHE A 217 -20.90 -5.41 16.31
CA PHE A 217 -21.25 -3.99 16.26
C PHE A 217 -22.16 -3.63 15.08
N TYR A 218 -22.34 -4.49 14.07
CA TYR A 218 -23.18 -4.14 12.93
C TYR A 218 -24.63 -3.84 13.36
N GLY A 219 -25.11 -2.64 13.03
CA GLY A 219 -26.46 -2.18 13.37
C GLY A 219 -26.59 -1.55 14.76
N THR A 220 -25.50 -1.41 15.54
CA THR A 220 -25.53 -0.67 16.82
C THR A 220 -25.11 0.79 16.64
N GLU A 221 -25.54 1.67 17.55
CA GLU A 221 -25.09 3.08 17.55
C GLU A 221 -23.58 3.21 17.86
N GLN A 222 -22.99 2.22 18.54
CA GLN A 222 -21.56 2.19 18.82
C GLN A 222 -20.72 2.02 17.54
N ALA A 223 -21.26 1.41 16.48
CA ALA A 223 -20.54 1.15 15.23
C ALA A 223 -19.94 2.42 14.59
N LYS A 224 -20.60 3.58 14.76
CA LYS A 224 -20.16 4.85 14.19
C LYS A 224 -18.93 5.45 14.89
N GLY A 225 -18.67 5.03 16.13
CA GLY A 225 -17.57 5.57 16.94
C GLY A 225 -16.39 4.62 17.10
N ILE A 226 -16.41 3.44 16.48
CA ILE A 226 -15.29 2.49 16.57
C ILE A 226 -14.18 2.96 15.65
N GLY A 227 -13.03 3.24 16.26
CA GLY A 227 -11.80 3.61 15.58
C GLY A 227 -10.61 2.86 16.16
N LEU A 228 -9.42 3.14 15.63
CA LEU A 228 -8.19 2.43 15.97
C LEU A 228 -7.86 2.48 17.48
N VAL A 229 -8.22 3.60 18.13
CA VAL A 229 -7.93 3.89 19.55
C VAL A 229 -8.75 3.04 20.51
N ASN A 230 -10.04 2.83 20.20
CA ASN A 230 -10.98 2.18 21.11
C ASN A 230 -11.33 0.74 20.69
N ALA A 231 -10.99 0.32 19.47
CA ALA A 231 -11.20 -1.03 18.95
C ALA A 231 -10.72 -2.12 19.91
N GLY A 232 -9.50 -1.99 20.45
CA GLY A 232 -8.94 -2.95 21.41
C GLY A 232 -9.72 -3.03 22.73
N GLN A 233 -10.27 -1.91 23.20
CA GLN A 233 -11.07 -1.87 24.44
C GLN A 233 -12.43 -2.54 24.24
N TYR A 234 -13.07 -2.26 23.11
CA TYR A 234 -14.34 -2.89 22.73
C TYR A 234 -14.20 -4.41 22.53
N LEU A 235 -13.07 -4.86 21.97
CA LEU A 235 -12.77 -6.29 21.84
C LEU A 235 -12.53 -6.93 23.22
N GLU A 236 -11.79 -6.26 24.11
CA GLU A 236 -11.55 -6.73 25.48
C GLU A 236 -12.85 -6.84 26.28
N GLU A 237 -13.75 -5.86 26.19
CA GLU A 237 -15.02 -5.89 26.91
C GLU A 237 -15.90 -7.08 26.49
N ARG A 238 -15.84 -7.46 25.20
CA ARG A 238 -16.70 -8.50 24.65
C ARG A 238 -16.12 -9.91 24.69
N TYR A 239 -14.82 -10.05 24.45
CA TYR A 239 -14.10 -11.33 24.31
C TYR A 239 -12.97 -11.51 25.33
N GLY A 240 -12.77 -10.54 26.22
CA GLY A 240 -11.77 -10.64 27.28
C GLY A 240 -12.06 -11.77 28.27
N GLY A 241 -11.14 -11.96 29.21
CA GLY A 241 -11.20 -13.05 30.20
C GLY A 241 -10.32 -14.27 29.88
N GLY A 242 -9.50 -14.20 28.82
CA GLY A 242 -8.46 -15.17 28.50
C GLY A 242 -7.13 -14.94 29.26
N PHE A 243 -6.10 -15.75 28.96
CA PHE A 243 -4.79 -15.69 29.62
C PHE A 243 -3.99 -14.41 29.28
N PHE A 244 -4.20 -13.83 28.09
CA PHE A 244 -3.64 -12.53 27.68
C PHE A 244 -4.78 -11.58 27.29
N PRO A 245 -4.79 -10.31 27.76
CA PRO A 245 -5.78 -9.34 27.33
C PRO A 245 -5.63 -9.00 25.85
N ILE A 246 -6.75 -9.03 25.12
CA ILE A 246 -6.87 -8.72 23.69
C ILE A 246 -6.45 -7.28 23.42
N LEU A 247 -6.69 -6.37 24.36
CA LEU A 247 -6.21 -4.99 24.30
C LEU A 247 -4.68 -4.92 24.06
N TYR A 248 -3.91 -5.76 24.75
CA TYR A 248 -2.45 -5.79 24.58
C TYR A 248 -2.04 -6.45 23.28
N ILE A 249 -2.74 -7.51 22.86
CA ILE A 249 -2.50 -8.15 21.55
C ILE A 249 -2.73 -7.14 20.42
N TRP A 250 -3.81 -6.35 20.51
CA TRP A 250 -4.12 -5.27 19.58
C TRP A 250 -3.03 -4.19 19.58
N GLY A 251 -2.64 -3.69 20.76
CA GLY A 251 -1.60 -2.66 20.88
C GLY A 251 -0.23 -3.14 20.38
N ILE A 252 0.18 -4.37 20.71
CA ILE A 252 1.45 -4.95 20.24
C ILE A 252 1.39 -5.19 18.72
N GLY A 253 0.26 -5.69 18.20
CA GLY A 253 0.06 -5.88 16.77
C GLY A 253 0.15 -4.56 16.00
N LEU A 254 -0.49 -3.51 16.51
CA LEU A 254 -0.44 -2.17 15.93
C LEU A 254 0.97 -1.59 15.93
N LEU A 255 1.70 -1.76 17.03
CA LEU A 255 3.10 -1.35 17.12
C LEU A 255 3.97 -2.16 16.14
N ALA A 256 3.79 -3.47 16.06
CA ALA A 256 4.54 -4.34 15.15
C ALA A 256 4.31 -3.99 13.67
N ALA A 257 3.05 -3.69 13.29
CA ALA A 257 2.72 -3.21 11.96
C ALA A 257 3.41 -1.87 11.65
N GLY A 258 3.36 -0.93 12.60
CA GLY A 258 4.06 0.35 12.50
C GLY A 258 5.56 0.19 12.24
N GLN A 259 6.24 -0.60 13.08
CA GLN A 259 7.69 -0.79 12.95
C GLN A 259 8.11 -1.55 11.68
N SER A 260 7.28 -2.50 11.22
CA SER A 260 7.50 -3.16 9.93
C SER A 260 7.45 -2.16 8.78
N SER A 261 6.45 -1.27 8.78
CA SER A 261 6.29 -0.20 7.79
C SER A 261 7.50 0.77 7.78
N THR A 262 8.11 1.07 8.94
CA THR A 262 9.28 1.97 9.00
C THR A 262 10.44 1.41 8.18
N ILE A 263 10.67 0.10 8.29
CA ILE A 263 11.75 -0.61 7.63
C ILE A 263 11.49 -0.66 6.13
N THR A 264 10.28 -1.06 5.72
CA THR A 264 9.90 -1.11 4.30
C THR A 264 9.94 0.27 3.67
N GLY A 265 9.49 1.31 4.38
CA GLY A 265 9.55 2.70 3.93
C GLY A 265 10.99 3.19 3.72
N THR A 266 11.90 2.86 4.64
CA THR A 266 13.32 3.22 4.49
C THR A 266 13.94 2.59 3.24
N TYR A 267 13.66 1.31 2.98
CA TYR A 267 14.11 0.63 1.76
C TYR A 267 13.48 1.21 0.51
N ALA A 268 12.16 1.43 0.52
CA ALA A 268 11.44 1.99 -0.62
C ALA A 268 12.02 3.36 -0.99
N GLY A 269 12.23 4.23 0.01
CA GLY A 269 12.84 5.54 -0.18
C GLY A 269 14.26 5.48 -0.75
N GLN A 270 15.06 4.51 -0.32
CA GLN A 270 16.40 4.29 -0.87
C GLN A 270 16.33 3.95 -2.36
N PHE A 271 15.52 2.95 -2.74
CA PHE A 271 15.37 2.54 -4.15
C PHE A 271 14.74 3.63 -5.01
N ILE A 272 13.78 4.39 -4.49
CA ILE A 272 13.16 5.53 -5.18
C ILE A 272 14.23 6.60 -5.46
N THR A 273 15.04 6.97 -4.47
CA THR A 273 16.08 8.00 -4.62
C THR A 273 17.22 7.56 -5.53
N GLU A 274 17.75 6.36 -5.33
CA GLU A 274 18.83 5.81 -6.16
C GLU A 274 18.34 5.57 -7.61
N GLY A 275 17.11 5.08 -7.76
CA GLY A 275 16.49 4.84 -9.07
C GLY A 275 16.24 6.13 -9.85
N PHE A 276 15.52 7.09 -9.27
CA PHE A 276 15.16 8.32 -9.97
C PHE A 276 16.30 9.33 -10.07
N LEU A 277 17.05 9.55 -8.98
CA LEU A 277 18.06 10.61 -8.88
C LEU A 277 19.50 10.11 -8.97
N LYS A 278 19.76 8.81 -8.86
CA LYS A 278 21.12 8.25 -8.88
C LYS A 278 21.99 8.78 -7.72
N LEU A 279 21.33 9.12 -6.60
CA LEU A 279 21.95 9.65 -5.39
C LEU A 279 22.06 8.55 -4.33
N ASN A 280 23.30 8.24 -3.94
CA ASN A 280 23.59 7.23 -2.92
C ASN A 280 23.64 7.90 -1.54
N ILE A 281 22.53 7.88 -0.82
CA ILE A 281 22.42 8.40 0.55
C ILE A 281 22.56 7.22 1.52
N LYS A 282 23.27 7.43 2.64
CA LYS A 282 23.35 6.40 3.70
C LYS A 282 21.95 6.15 4.27
N LYS A 283 21.57 4.87 4.44
CA LYS A 283 20.26 4.46 4.97
C LYS A 283 19.81 5.20 6.22
N TRP A 284 20.69 5.31 7.22
CA TRP A 284 20.37 5.99 8.48
C TRP A 284 20.05 7.48 8.30
N LEU A 285 20.78 8.15 7.41
CA LEU A 285 20.57 9.57 7.13
C LEU A 285 19.26 9.76 6.37
N ARG A 286 18.95 8.84 5.46
CA ARG A 286 17.71 8.85 4.71
C ARG A 286 16.49 8.66 5.61
N ALA A 287 16.50 7.64 6.46
CA ALA A 287 15.44 7.38 7.42
C ALA A 287 15.26 8.55 8.41
N LEU A 288 16.36 9.19 8.83
CA LEU A 288 16.31 10.37 9.69
C LEU A 288 15.60 11.56 9.00
N ILE A 289 15.90 11.81 7.72
CA ILE A 289 15.29 12.90 6.96
C ILE A 289 13.78 12.64 6.81
N THR A 290 13.38 11.45 6.35
CA THR A 290 11.97 11.13 6.14
C THR A 290 11.19 11.17 7.46
N ARG A 291 11.75 10.60 8.55
CA ARG A 291 11.09 10.64 9.86
C ARG A 291 11.00 12.03 10.43
N SER A 292 12.01 12.87 10.25
CA SER A 292 11.93 14.26 10.68
C SER A 292 10.81 15.00 9.94
N CYS A 293 10.67 14.76 8.63
CA CYS A 293 9.55 15.31 7.84
C CYS A 293 8.18 14.79 8.27
N ALA A 294 8.08 13.58 8.83
CA ALA A 294 6.82 13.02 9.33
C ALA A 294 6.49 13.43 10.78
N ILE A 295 7.49 13.47 11.65
CA ILE A 295 7.31 13.78 13.07
C ILE A 295 6.92 15.24 13.27
N VAL A 296 7.50 16.18 12.52
CA VAL A 296 7.20 17.61 12.67
C VAL A 296 5.71 17.94 12.50
N PRO A 297 5.03 17.59 11.38
CA PRO A 297 3.60 17.86 11.24
C PRO A 297 2.76 17.08 12.26
N THR A 298 3.12 15.84 12.57
CA THR A 298 2.41 15.02 13.56
C THR A 298 2.48 15.64 14.96
N MET A 299 3.65 16.15 15.35
CA MET A 299 3.89 16.80 16.63
C MET A 299 3.11 18.11 16.74
N ILE A 300 3.09 18.91 15.67
CA ILE A 300 2.30 20.14 15.60
C ILE A 300 0.82 19.80 15.80
N CYS A 301 0.30 18.81 15.07
CA CYS A 301 -1.08 18.37 15.24
C CYS A 301 -1.37 17.88 16.66
N ALA A 302 -0.48 17.04 17.24
CA ALA A 302 -0.66 16.51 18.58
C ALA A 302 -0.62 17.58 19.69
N ILE A 303 0.21 18.63 19.54
CA ILE A 303 0.33 19.72 20.52
C ILE A 303 -0.81 20.74 20.36
N VAL A 304 -1.10 21.17 19.14
CA VAL A 304 -2.10 22.22 18.86
C VAL A 304 -3.52 21.71 19.12
N PHE A 305 -3.78 20.44 18.82
CA PHE A 305 -5.12 19.85 18.89
C PHE A 305 -5.25 18.79 20.00
N ASN A 306 -4.46 18.92 21.08
CA ASN A 306 -4.34 18.01 22.24
C ASN A 306 -5.67 17.68 22.97
N THR A 307 -6.82 18.16 22.48
CA THR A 307 -8.14 18.07 23.11
C THR A 307 -9.22 17.45 22.22
N SER A 308 -8.99 17.17 20.92
CA SER A 308 -9.99 16.51 20.06
C SER A 308 -9.40 15.31 19.32
N GLU A 309 -9.86 14.10 19.68
CA GLU A 309 -9.51 12.85 18.96
C GLU A 309 -9.82 12.97 17.45
N GLY A 310 -10.83 13.76 17.08
CA GLY A 310 -11.20 14.00 15.67
C GLY A 310 -10.14 14.72 14.81
N SER A 311 -9.17 15.43 15.39
CA SER A 311 -8.14 16.13 14.60
C SER A 311 -7.10 15.18 13.97
N LEU A 312 -6.80 14.08 14.66
CA LEU A 312 -5.92 13.03 14.15
C LEU A 312 -6.63 12.19 13.09
N ASP A 313 -7.93 11.98 13.25
CA ASP A 313 -8.77 11.34 12.24
C ASP A 313 -8.80 12.20 10.96
N THR A 314 -8.99 13.52 11.08
CA THR A 314 -8.89 14.44 9.94
C THR A 314 -7.52 14.39 9.29
N LEU A 315 -6.43 14.41 10.06
CA LEU A 315 -5.07 14.28 9.50
C LEU A 315 -4.92 12.95 8.74
N ASN A 316 -5.45 11.86 9.28
CA ASN A 316 -5.42 10.55 8.62
C ASN A 316 -6.21 10.53 7.30
N GLU A 317 -7.39 11.17 7.27
CA GLU A 317 -8.18 11.34 6.05
C GLU A 317 -7.40 12.12 4.97
N TRP A 318 -6.74 13.21 5.33
CA TRP A 318 -5.88 13.97 4.41
C TRP A 318 -4.70 13.14 3.90
N LEU A 319 -4.10 12.29 4.75
CA LEU A 319 -2.99 11.42 4.33
C LEU A 319 -3.46 10.34 3.34
N ASN A 320 -4.65 9.78 3.56
CA ASN A 320 -5.27 8.85 2.61
C ASN A 320 -5.52 9.52 1.25
N VAL A 321 -5.97 10.78 1.24
CA VAL A 321 -6.11 11.60 0.02
C VAL A 321 -4.76 11.78 -0.68
N VAL A 322 -3.70 12.10 0.06
CA VAL A 322 -2.35 12.26 -0.50
C VAL A 322 -1.85 10.95 -1.11
N GLN A 323 -2.15 9.79 -0.52
CA GLN A 323 -1.77 8.49 -1.10
C GLN A 323 -2.61 8.14 -2.34
N ALA A 324 -3.92 8.40 -2.31
CA ALA A 324 -4.83 8.19 -3.43
C ALA A 324 -4.40 8.92 -4.71
N ILE A 325 -3.98 10.19 -4.56
CA ILE A 325 -3.45 11.02 -5.65
C ILE A 325 -2.25 10.36 -6.35
N GLN A 326 -1.52 9.49 -5.66
CA GLN A 326 -0.23 8.99 -6.12
C GLN A 326 -0.26 7.63 -6.79
N ILE A 327 -1.30 6.84 -6.54
CA ILE A 327 -1.48 5.51 -7.12
C ILE A 327 -1.34 5.49 -8.66
N PRO A 328 -1.98 6.40 -9.44
CA PRO A 328 -1.82 6.39 -10.89
C PRO A 328 -0.36 6.53 -11.34
N PHE A 329 0.46 7.27 -10.58
CA PHE A 329 1.85 7.55 -10.91
C PHE A 329 2.79 6.38 -10.64
N ALA A 330 2.38 5.41 -9.83
CA ALA A 330 3.07 4.13 -9.69
C ALA A 330 2.52 3.09 -10.68
N LEU A 331 1.20 3.00 -10.81
CA LEU A 331 0.53 1.97 -11.61
C LEU A 331 0.70 2.15 -13.12
N ILE A 332 0.55 3.38 -13.64
CA ILE A 332 0.63 3.62 -15.08
C ILE A 332 2.03 3.27 -15.62
N PRO A 333 3.15 3.76 -15.03
CA PRO A 333 4.48 3.35 -15.47
C PRO A 333 4.72 1.84 -15.36
N LEU A 334 4.27 1.21 -14.27
CA LEU A 334 4.40 -0.23 -14.09
C LEU A 334 3.73 -1.01 -15.22
N LEU A 335 2.43 -0.76 -15.46
CA LEU A 335 1.66 -1.48 -16.48
C LEU A 335 2.23 -1.25 -17.88
N THR A 336 2.71 -0.04 -18.14
CA THR A 336 3.38 0.32 -19.40
C THR A 336 4.63 -0.50 -19.62
N LEU A 337 5.54 -0.51 -18.64
CA LEU A 337 6.84 -1.17 -18.74
C LEU A 337 6.71 -2.68 -18.85
N VAL A 338 5.79 -3.27 -18.10
CA VAL A 338 5.53 -4.72 -18.14
C VAL A 338 4.87 -5.16 -19.46
N SER A 339 4.16 -4.25 -20.14
CA SER A 339 3.54 -4.50 -21.44
C SER A 339 4.49 -4.27 -22.62
N LYS A 340 5.62 -3.59 -22.41
CA LYS A 340 6.57 -3.20 -23.46
C LYS A 340 7.53 -4.34 -23.79
N GLU A 341 7.51 -4.80 -25.04
CA GLU A 341 8.36 -5.90 -25.52
C GLU A 341 9.85 -5.55 -25.50
N GLU A 342 10.20 -4.28 -25.72
CA GLU A 342 11.59 -3.79 -25.63
C GLU A 342 12.17 -3.92 -24.21
N VAL A 343 11.32 -3.87 -23.19
CA VAL A 343 11.72 -3.94 -21.78
C VAL A 343 11.67 -5.37 -21.28
N MET A 344 10.56 -6.07 -21.48
CA MET A 344 10.34 -7.42 -20.92
C MET A 344 10.83 -8.56 -21.82
N GLY A 345 11.12 -8.29 -23.10
CA GLY A 345 11.53 -9.30 -24.07
C GLY A 345 10.54 -10.48 -24.12
N THR A 346 11.05 -11.70 -23.92
CA THR A 346 10.23 -12.93 -23.96
C THR A 346 9.29 -13.11 -22.76
N PHE A 347 9.42 -12.30 -21.70
CA PHE A 347 8.60 -12.38 -20.48
C PHE A 347 7.48 -11.33 -20.43
N ARG A 348 7.14 -10.73 -21.58
CA ARG A 348 6.02 -9.80 -21.70
C ARG A 348 4.70 -10.44 -21.23
N ILE A 349 3.88 -9.68 -20.51
CA ILE A 349 2.55 -10.14 -20.12
C ILE A 349 1.65 -10.41 -21.33
N GLY A 350 0.81 -11.45 -21.20
CA GLY A 350 -0.16 -11.80 -22.24
C GLY A 350 -1.25 -10.73 -22.40
N PRO A 351 -1.90 -10.64 -23.59
CA PRO A 351 -2.89 -9.60 -23.90
C PRO A 351 -4.19 -9.70 -23.08
N ILE A 352 -4.42 -10.82 -22.40
CA ILE A 352 -5.55 -10.98 -21.47
C ILE A 352 -5.20 -10.32 -20.14
N VAL A 353 -4.04 -10.68 -19.56
CA VAL A 353 -3.52 -10.10 -18.32
C VAL A 353 -3.35 -8.59 -18.47
N GLU A 354 -2.77 -8.13 -19.58
CA GLU A 354 -2.65 -6.70 -19.91
C GLU A 354 -4.01 -5.97 -19.84
N ARG A 355 -5.04 -6.51 -20.50
CA ARG A 355 -6.39 -5.91 -20.49
C ARG A 355 -7.04 -5.93 -19.10
N VAL A 356 -6.87 -7.02 -18.34
CA VAL A 356 -7.39 -7.12 -16.98
C VAL A 356 -6.71 -6.10 -16.06
N SER A 357 -5.37 -6.04 -16.08
CA SER A 357 -4.61 -5.10 -15.26
C SER A 357 -4.94 -3.64 -15.57
N TRP A 358 -5.08 -3.28 -16.86
CA TRP A 358 -5.51 -1.94 -17.25
C TRP A 358 -6.95 -1.64 -16.84
N SER A 359 -7.86 -2.61 -16.92
CA SER A 359 -9.26 -2.42 -16.51
C SER A 359 -9.34 -2.15 -15.00
N VAL A 360 -8.58 -2.91 -14.20
CA VAL A 360 -8.49 -2.73 -12.75
C VAL A 360 -7.87 -1.36 -12.43
N ALA A 361 -6.75 -1.01 -13.06
CA ALA A 361 -6.11 0.30 -12.84
C ALA A 361 -7.04 1.47 -13.21
N VAL A 362 -7.77 1.39 -14.32
CA VAL A 362 -8.75 2.43 -14.71
C VAL A 362 -9.87 2.52 -13.68
N LEU A 363 -10.40 1.38 -13.20
CA LEU A 363 -11.42 1.36 -12.16
C LEU A 363 -10.92 2.07 -10.90
N VAL A 364 -9.74 1.71 -10.41
CA VAL A 364 -9.11 2.31 -9.23
C VAL A 364 -8.92 3.82 -9.42
N ILE A 365 -8.35 4.25 -10.55
CA ILE A 365 -8.11 5.67 -10.85
C ILE A 365 -9.44 6.46 -10.90
N LEU A 366 -10.49 5.92 -11.51
CA LEU A 366 -11.80 6.58 -11.61
C LEU A 366 -12.46 6.73 -10.24
N VAL A 367 -12.43 5.66 -9.47
CA VAL A 367 -12.99 5.58 -8.13
C VAL A 367 -12.31 6.60 -7.20
N TYR A 368 -10.99 6.70 -7.25
CA TYR A 368 -10.26 7.70 -6.48
C TYR A 368 -10.46 9.11 -7.00
N GLY A 369 -10.53 9.29 -8.32
CA GLY A 369 -10.90 10.58 -8.92
C GLY A 369 -12.25 11.07 -8.40
N TYR A 370 -13.24 10.17 -8.25
CA TYR A 370 -14.53 10.48 -7.66
C TYR A 370 -14.40 10.85 -6.17
N MET A 371 -13.69 10.06 -5.36
CA MET A 371 -13.49 10.38 -3.93
C MET A 371 -12.78 11.70 -3.71
N LEU A 372 -11.75 11.99 -4.52
CA LEU A 372 -11.04 13.25 -4.46
C LEU A 372 -11.98 14.41 -4.78
N LEU A 373 -12.82 14.26 -5.80
CA LEU A 373 -13.80 15.27 -6.17
C LEU A 373 -14.84 15.48 -5.06
N ASP A 374 -15.36 14.42 -4.45
CA ASP A 374 -16.30 14.51 -3.32
C ASP A 374 -15.66 15.24 -2.12
N PHE A 375 -14.43 14.86 -1.77
CA PHE A 375 -13.67 15.48 -0.69
C PHE A 375 -13.39 16.97 -0.96
N PHE A 376 -12.93 17.31 -2.16
CA PHE A 376 -12.68 18.70 -2.52
C PHE A 376 -13.96 19.52 -2.58
N LEU A 377 -15.08 18.98 -3.07
CA LEU A 377 -16.35 19.70 -3.06
C LEU A 377 -16.88 19.95 -1.63
N ALA A 378 -16.59 19.06 -0.69
CA ALA A 378 -16.98 19.22 0.70
C ALA A 378 -16.13 20.25 1.46
N GLU A 379 -14.83 20.33 1.15
CA GLU A 379 -13.85 21.15 1.89
C GLU A 379 -13.57 22.51 1.24
N VAL A 380 -13.96 22.72 -0.02
CA VAL A 380 -13.73 23.98 -0.73
C VAL A 380 -14.74 25.04 -0.30
N ASP A 381 -14.39 25.75 0.78
CA ASP A 381 -15.02 27.02 1.16
C ASP A 381 -14.18 28.19 0.64
N GLY A 382 -14.65 28.84 -0.42
CA GLY A 382 -14.09 30.10 -0.92
C GLY A 382 -13.52 30.04 -2.34
N LEU A 383 -13.68 31.16 -3.05
CA LEU A 383 -13.45 31.26 -4.50
C LEU A 383 -11.97 31.12 -4.90
N LEU A 384 -11.05 31.61 -4.05
CA LEU A 384 -9.60 31.47 -4.29
C LEU A 384 -9.10 30.04 -4.06
N PHE A 385 -9.57 29.38 -3.01
CA PHE A 385 -9.20 27.99 -2.72
C PHE A 385 -9.76 27.05 -3.79
N GLY A 386 -10.98 27.30 -4.28
CA GLY A 386 -11.55 26.57 -5.41
C GLY A 386 -10.73 26.70 -6.71
N PHE A 387 -10.22 27.89 -7.03
CA PHE A 387 -9.33 28.04 -8.20
C PHE A 387 -8.01 27.29 -8.05
N LEU A 388 -7.42 27.28 -6.86
CA LEU A 388 -6.18 26.55 -6.58
C LEU A 388 -6.39 25.05 -6.72
N VAL A 389 -7.44 24.52 -6.10
CA VAL A 389 -7.80 23.09 -6.20
C VAL A 389 -8.08 22.68 -7.65
N PHE A 390 -8.83 23.49 -8.40
CA PHE A 390 -9.11 23.23 -9.81
C PHE A 390 -7.81 23.17 -10.65
N PHE A 391 -6.89 24.11 -10.43
CA PHE A 391 -5.62 24.11 -11.15
C PHE A 391 -4.75 22.90 -10.79
N CYS A 392 -4.69 22.52 -9.51
CA CYS A 392 -4.00 21.32 -9.07
C CYS A 392 -4.61 20.04 -9.67
N ALA A 393 -5.94 19.93 -9.69
CA ALA A 393 -6.65 18.81 -10.30
C ALA A 393 -6.40 18.75 -11.82
N ALA A 394 -6.46 19.89 -12.51
CA ALA A 394 -6.16 19.97 -13.93
C ALA A 394 -4.71 19.57 -14.24
N ALA A 395 -3.75 20.02 -13.43
CA ALA A 395 -2.34 19.62 -13.54
C ALA A 395 -2.15 18.12 -13.31
N TRP A 396 -2.84 17.55 -12.32
CA TRP A 396 -2.83 16.12 -12.01
C TRP A 396 -3.38 15.29 -13.19
N ILE A 397 -4.56 15.65 -13.72
CA ILE A 397 -5.15 14.99 -14.90
C ILE A 397 -4.23 15.13 -16.12
N SER A 398 -3.69 16.32 -16.36
CA SER A 398 -2.76 16.57 -17.48
C SER A 398 -1.52 15.68 -17.38
N PHE A 399 -0.96 15.50 -16.18
CA PHE A 399 0.19 14.63 -15.98
C PHE A 399 -0.15 13.14 -16.16
N ILE A 400 -1.33 12.70 -15.73
CA ILE A 400 -1.84 11.34 -16.02
C ILE A 400 -1.96 11.13 -17.53
N ILE A 401 -2.57 12.08 -18.25
CA ILE A 401 -2.71 12.02 -19.71
C ILE A 401 -1.33 11.95 -20.37
N TYR A 402 -0.36 12.74 -19.91
CA TYR A 402 1.01 12.68 -20.39
C TYR A 402 1.64 11.29 -20.21
N LEU A 403 1.49 10.67 -19.03
CA LEU A 403 2.02 9.32 -18.78
C LEU A 403 1.36 8.27 -19.67
N VAL A 404 0.04 8.36 -19.86
CA VAL A 404 -0.72 7.43 -20.73
C VAL A 404 -0.36 7.63 -22.20
N GLN A 405 -0.18 8.87 -22.67
CA GLN A 405 0.23 9.12 -24.05
C GLN A 405 1.65 8.61 -24.32
N HIS A 406 2.58 8.88 -23.40
CA HIS A 406 3.97 8.44 -23.50
C HIS A 406 4.09 6.90 -23.42
N SER A 407 3.16 6.25 -22.71
CA SER A 407 3.13 4.79 -22.60
C SER A 407 2.80 4.03 -23.89
N GLY A 408 2.24 4.70 -24.90
CA GLY A 408 1.69 3.99 -26.07
C GLY A 408 0.53 3.04 -25.74
N ALA A 409 -0.11 3.16 -24.57
CA ALA A 409 -1.26 2.35 -24.17
C ALA A 409 -2.51 2.59 -25.05
N ILE A 410 -2.64 3.78 -25.64
CA ILE A 410 -3.77 4.12 -26.52
C ILE A 410 -3.71 3.34 -27.85
N PRO A 411 -2.57 3.23 -28.56
CA PRO A 411 -2.54 2.43 -29.78
C PRO A 411 -2.72 0.92 -29.54
N SER A 412 -2.28 0.33 -28.43
CA SER A 412 -2.41 -1.13 -28.23
C SER A 412 -3.85 -1.58 -27.94
N MET A 413 -4.65 -0.74 -27.27
CA MET A 413 -6.03 -1.06 -26.87
C MET A 413 -7.03 -0.91 -28.04
N LEU A 414 -6.76 -0.01 -28.99
CA LEU A 414 -7.62 0.26 -30.15
C LEU A 414 -7.22 -0.50 -31.43
N LEU A 415 -5.93 -0.87 -31.62
CA LEU A 415 -5.46 -1.45 -32.90
C LEU A 415 -5.45 -2.99 -32.97
N ARG A 416 -5.80 -3.72 -31.91
CA ARG A 416 -5.94 -5.19 -31.99
C ARG A 416 -7.40 -5.61 -32.17
N SER A 417 -7.89 -5.40 -33.40
CA SER A 417 -9.02 -6.18 -33.91
C SER A 417 -8.63 -7.68 -33.99
N PRO A 418 -9.53 -8.65 -33.71
CA PRO A 418 -9.19 -10.08 -33.65
C PRO A 418 -8.82 -10.72 -35.00
N ASN A 419 -8.84 -9.97 -36.11
CA ASN A 419 -8.63 -10.50 -37.45
C ASN A 419 -7.28 -10.07 -38.03
N SER A 420 -6.23 -10.77 -37.63
CA SER A 420 -5.00 -10.86 -38.42
C SER A 420 -4.38 -12.24 -38.20
N LYS A 421 -5.05 -13.27 -38.72
CA LYS A 421 -4.42 -14.53 -39.08
C LYS A 421 -4.14 -14.48 -40.58
N GLY A 422 -2.86 -14.60 -40.92
CA GLY A 422 -2.41 -15.06 -42.23
C GLY A 422 -2.21 -13.97 -43.27
N PHE A 423 -0.99 -13.48 -43.40
CA PHE A 423 -0.28 -13.46 -44.68
C PHE A 423 1.20 -13.12 -44.44
N PHE A 424 2.00 -14.14 -44.12
CA PHE A 424 3.45 -14.07 -44.31
C PHE A 424 3.82 -15.04 -45.42
N SER A 425 4.09 -14.44 -46.58
CA SER A 425 5.01 -14.83 -47.65
C SER A 425 5.65 -16.22 -47.53
N LEU A 426 5.29 -17.12 -48.45
CA LEU A 426 6.11 -18.28 -48.80
C LEU A 426 7.15 -17.87 -49.85
N ASN A 427 8.39 -18.24 -49.56
CA ASN A 427 9.63 -18.09 -50.30
C ASN A 427 9.55 -18.17 -51.83
N GLY A 428 10.31 -17.28 -52.47
CA GLY A 428 11.00 -17.57 -53.72
C GLY A 428 12.46 -17.93 -53.42
N ASN A 429 12.82 -19.19 -53.69
CA ASN A 429 14.05 -19.67 -54.33
C ASN A 429 14.08 -21.20 -54.30
#